data_AF-A0AA43JJS4-F1
#
_entry.id   AF-A0AA43JJS4-F1
#
_cell.length_a   1.000
_cell.length_b   1.000
_cell.length_c   1.000
_cell.angle_alpha   90.00
_cell.angle_beta   90.00
_cell.angle_gamma   90.00
#
_symmetry.space_group_name_H-M   'P 1'
#
loop_
_entity.id
_entity.type
_entity.pdbx_description
1 polymer ?
#
loop_
_entity_poly.entity_id
_entity_poly.type
_entity_poly.pdbx_seq_one_letter_code
_entity_poly.pdbx_strand_id
1 'polypeptide(L)'
;MTTALTAIMAIAIGGTVHYTLKGHEQERATQLIAQAHAAGERQAVAVSRVFASLGGGLVQTDLFRIQEMLQTGFAQEGLVDAVVLDSDNMIVAAKNPSQIGQQVRDIAWILVRAQNQEVVSRNPDQANELLLTVVEPMKDQDETVAWAKMTYSLAQPDVSLLPPVERLKRTGILIVPLALLLFVGTLIGVRWVEHQQQERDDDTAFSDEEEENKTPAVRRLKKAS
;
A
#
# COMPACT_ATOMS: atom_id res chain seq x y z
N MET A 1 14.40 27.72 29.97
CA MET A 1 14.94 26.45 29.42
C MET A 1 13.86 25.39 29.16
N THR A 2 12.76 25.36 29.92
CA THR A 2 11.66 24.37 29.79
C THR A 2 10.86 24.46 28.49
N THR A 3 10.69 25.66 27.91
CA THR A 3 9.94 25.89 26.66
C THR A 3 10.65 25.40 25.40
N ALA A 4 11.99 25.39 25.39
CA ALA A 4 12.76 24.86 24.27
C ALA A 4 12.67 23.31 24.21
N LEU A 5 12.53 22.66 25.36
CA LEU A 5 12.48 21.20 25.46
C LEU A 5 11.15 20.63 24.94
N THR A 6 10.03 21.30 25.21
CA THR A 6 8.69 20.90 24.73
C THR A 6 8.53 21.07 23.22
N ALA A 7 9.10 22.12 22.64
CA ALA A 7 9.08 22.34 21.19
C ALA A 7 9.82 21.23 20.42
N ILE A 8 11.00 20.81 20.92
CA ILE A 8 11.79 19.72 20.33
C ILE A 8 11.03 18.39 20.43
N MET A 9 10.37 18.14 21.57
CA MET A 9 9.61 16.91 21.79
C MET A 9 8.38 16.82 20.85
N ALA A 10 7.68 17.93 20.60
CA ALA A 10 6.55 17.98 19.67
C ALA A 10 6.95 17.75 18.21
N ILE A 11 8.10 18.28 17.78
CA ILE A 11 8.65 18.05 16.43
C ILE A 11 9.07 16.59 16.26
N ALA A 12 9.68 15.99 17.28
CA ALA A 12 10.10 14.58 17.25
C ALA A 12 8.91 13.61 17.17
N ILE A 13 7.81 13.90 17.87
CA ILE A 13 6.58 13.10 17.84
C ILE A 13 5.86 13.27 16.49
N GLY A 14 5.78 14.49 15.95
CA GLY A 14 5.21 14.74 14.62
C GLY A 14 5.98 14.05 13.50
N GLY A 15 7.32 14.02 13.59
CA GLY A 15 8.19 13.35 12.63
C GLY A 15 8.02 11.83 12.63
N THR A 16 7.95 11.20 13.81
CA THR A 16 7.74 9.75 13.92
C THR A 16 6.35 9.33 13.44
N VAL A 17 5.29 10.08 13.74
CA VAL A 17 3.93 9.80 13.25
C VAL A 17 3.82 9.95 11.73
N HIS A 18 4.43 10.97 11.14
CA HIS A 18 4.43 11.13 9.68
C HIS A 18 5.21 10.00 8.98
N TYR A 19 6.32 9.55 9.56
CA TYR A 19 7.12 8.47 8.99
C TYR A 19 6.40 7.11 9.06
N THR A 20 5.70 6.82 10.16
CA THR A 20 4.96 5.57 10.33
C THR A 20 3.69 5.51 9.48
N LEU A 21 2.96 6.62 9.34
CA LEU A 21 1.79 6.69 8.45
C LEU A 21 2.17 6.48 6.98
N LYS A 22 3.28 7.07 6.53
CA LYS A 22 3.74 6.93 5.14
C LYS A 22 4.12 5.47 4.80
N GLY A 23 4.76 4.77 5.72
CA GLY A 23 5.10 3.36 5.55
C GLY A 23 3.85 2.47 5.43
N HIS A 24 2.89 2.63 6.34
CA HIS A 24 1.69 1.80 6.38
C HIS A 24 0.77 2.01 5.15
N GLU A 25 0.71 3.23 4.60
CA GLU A 25 -0.07 3.50 3.39
C GLU A 25 0.57 2.88 2.15
N GLN A 26 1.90 2.87 2.07
CA GLN A 26 2.62 2.26 0.97
C GLN A 26 2.49 0.73 1.00
N GLU A 27 2.57 0.12 2.19
CA GLU A 27 2.31 -1.30 2.38
C GLU A 27 0.89 -1.68 1.96
N ARG A 28 -0.14 -0.91 2.37
CA ARG A 28 -1.53 -1.16 1.94
C ARG A 28 -1.70 -1.04 0.43
N ALA A 29 -1.09 -0.04 -0.20
CA ALA A 29 -1.15 0.11 -1.66
C ALA A 29 -0.51 -1.10 -2.36
N THR A 30 0.65 -1.54 -1.91
CA THR A 30 1.30 -2.75 -2.46
C THR A 30 0.48 -4.02 -2.24
N GLN A 31 -0.17 -4.16 -1.08
CA GLN A 31 -1.04 -5.29 -0.79
C GLN A 31 -2.28 -5.29 -1.69
N LEU A 32 -2.91 -4.14 -1.92
CA LEU A 32 -4.06 -4.03 -2.81
C LEU A 32 -3.70 -4.34 -4.26
N ILE A 33 -2.56 -3.85 -4.74
CA ILE A 33 -2.04 -4.17 -6.08
C ILE A 33 -1.79 -5.68 -6.19
N ALA A 34 -1.11 -6.27 -5.20
CA ALA A 34 -0.82 -7.71 -5.18
C ALA A 34 -2.10 -8.56 -5.15
N GLN A 35 -3.11 -8.14 -4.39
CA GLN A 35 -4.41 -8.82 -4.34
C GLN A 35 -5.16 -8.72 -5.66
N ALA A 36 -5.15 -7.55 -6.31
CA ALA A 36 -5.77 -7.34 -7.62
C ALA A 36 -5.11 -8.23 -8.69
N HIS A 37 -3.78 -8.27 -8.74
CA HIS A 37 -3.05 -9.15 -9.65
C HIS A 37 -3.35 -10.62 -9.40
N ALA A 38 -3.36 -11.05 -8.12
CA ALA A 38 -3.68 -12.44 -7.76
C ALA A 38 -5.13 -12.84 -8.07
N ALA A 39 -6.06 -11.89 -8.06
CA ALA A 39 -7.45 -12.13 -8.47
C ALA A 39 -7.55 -12.26 -9.99
N GLY A 40 -6.94 -11.33 -10.75
CA GLY A 40 -6.89 -11.39 -12.21
C GLY A 40 -6.22 -12.66 -12.73
N GLU A 41 -5.13 -13.09 -12.09
CA GLU A 41 -4.44 -14.33 -12.44
C GLU A 41 -5.32 -15.57 -12.23
N ARG A 42 -6.00 -15.67 -11.09
CA ARG A 42 -6.90 -16.80 -10.82
C ARG A 42 -8.03 -16.87 -11.86
N GLN A 43 -8.56 -15.72 -12.28
CA GLN A 43 -9.57 -15.65 -13.32
C GLN A 43 -9.01 -16.09 -14.68
N ALA A 44 -7.86 -15.56 -15.10
CA ALA A 44 -7.22 -15.90 -16.36
C ALA A 44 -6.90 -17.40 -16.46
N VAL A 45 -6.37 -17.98 -15.39
CA VAL A 45 -6.09 -19.42 -15.29
C VAL A 45 -7.38 -20.23 -15.40
N ALA A 46 -8.41 -19.90 -14.62
CA ALA A 46 -9.68 -20.62 -14.67
C ALA A 46 -10.31 -20.62 -16.07
N VAL A 47 -10.20 -19.49 -16.78
CA VAL A 47 -10.75 -19.34 -18.13
C VAL A 47 -9.94 -20.12 -19.15
N SER A 48 -8.61 -20.07 -19.04
CA SER A 48 -7.70 -20.86 -19.89
C SER A 48 -7.97 -22.36 -19.72
N ARG A 49 -8.17 -22.81 -18.48
CA ARG A 49 -8.52 -24.19 -18.16
C ARG A 49 -9.85 -24.62 -18.77
N VAL A 50 -10.88 -23.78 -18.63
CA VAL A 50 -12.20 -24.04 -19.24
C VAL A 50 -12.07 -24.13 -20.76
N PHE A 51 -11.37 -23.19 -21.39
CA PHE A 51 -11.10 -23.22 -22.82
C PHE A 51 -10.42 -24.52 -23.25
N ALA A 52 -9.34 -24.91 -22.57
CA ALA A 52 -8.60 -26.13 -22.87
C ALA A 52 -9.46 -27.39 -22.71
N SER A 53 -10.30 -27.44 -21.68
CA SER A 53 -11.20 -28.57 -21.42
C SER A 53 -12.30 -28.72 -22.47
N LEU A 54 -12.87 -27.61 -22.97
CA LEU A 54 -13.89 -27.62 -24.01
C LEU A 54 -13.28 -27.87 -25.39
N GLY A 55 -12.08 -27.35 -25.60
CA GLY A 55 -11.42 -27.41 -26.89
C GLY A 55 -10.73 -28.75 -27.17
N GLY A 56 -10.36 -29.54 -26.16
CA GLY A 56 -9.59 -30.77 -26.33
C GLY A 56 -10.19 -31.74 -27.36
N GLY A 57 -11.47 -32.08 -27.24
CA GLY A 57 -12.16 -32.91 -28.23
C GLY A 57 -12.46 -32.20 -29.56
N LEU A 58 -12.49 -30.86 -29.57
CA LEU A 58 -12.80 -30.05 -30.75
C LEU A 58 -11.57 -29.82 -31.64
N VAL A 59 -10.35 -29.79 -31.09
CA VAL A 59 -9.14 -29.54 -31.90
C VAL A 59 -8.96 -30.57 -33.01
N GLN A 60 -9.32 -31.83 -32.77
CA GLN A 60 -9.21 -32.89 -33.77
C GLN A 60 -10.43 -32.99 -34.71
N THR A 61 -11.59 -32.48 -34.28
CA THR A 61 -12.87 -32.72 -34.97
C THR A 61 -13.43 -31.49 -35.67
N ASP A 62 -13.19 -30.30 -35.13
CA ASP A 62 -13.75 -29.03 -35.61
C ASP A 62 -12.88 -27.83 -35.19
N LEU A 63 -11.78 -27.61 -35.92
CA LEU A 63 -10.90 -26.45 -35.75
C LEU A 63 -11.63 -25.11 -35.99
N PHE A 64 -12.67 -25.11 -36.84
CA PHE A 64 -13.44 -23.90 -37.11
C PHE A 64 -14.14 -23.42 -35.84
N ARG A 65 -14.68 -24.34 -35.04
CA ARG A 65 -15.32 -24.01 -33.77
C ARG A 65 -14.35 -23.48 -32.72
N ILE A 66 -13.13 -24.02 -32.66
CA ILE A 66 -12.05 -23.44 -31.83
C ILE A 66 -11.74 -22.01 -32.26
N GLN A 67 -11.61 -21.79 -33.57
CA GLN A 67 -11.32 -20.48 -34.14
C GLN A 67 -12.44 -19.47 -33.85
N GLU A 68 -13.71 -19.89 -33.94
CA GLU A 68 -14.87 -19.09 -33.56
C GLU A 68 -14.86 -18.74 -32.07
N MET A 69 -14.56 -19.71 -31.19
CA MET A 69 -14.41 -19.48 -29.75
C MET A 69 -13.33 -18.44 -29.45
N LEU A 70 -12.17 -18.51 -30.12
CA LEU A 70 -11.08 -17.53 -29.93
C LEU A 70 -11.46 -16.12 -30.43
N GLN A 71 -12.27 -16.01 -31.47
CA GLN A 71 -12.69 -14.72 -32.02
C GLN A 71 -13.85 -14.08 -31.26
N THR A 72 -14.78 -14.88 -30.75
CA THR A 72 -16.07 -14.40 -30.21
C THR A 72 -16.27 -14.71 -28.73
N GLY A 73 -15.82 -15.89 -28.28
CA GLY A 73 -16.22 -16.46 -26.99
C GLY A 73 -15.30 -16.12 -25.81
N PHE A 74 -14.02 -15.81 -26.06
CA PHE A 74 -13.02 -15.61 -25.01
C PHE A 74 -12.45 -14.18 -24.96
N ALA A 75 -13.23 -13.19 -25.41
CA ALA A 75 -12.92 -11.77 -25.27
C ALA A 75 -13.00 -11.30 -23.79
N GLN A 76 -12.25 -11.94 -22.91
CA GLN A 76 -12.06 -11.46 -21.54
C GLN A 76 -11.30 -10.15 -21.56
N GLU A 77 -11.66 -9.29 -20.60
CA GLU A 77 -10.93 -8.07 -20.33
C GLU A 77 -9.45 -8.40 -20.08
N GLY A 78 -8.57 -7.75 -20.83
CA GLY A 78 -7.13 -7.99 -20.76
C GLY A 78 -6.59 -9.16 -21.59
N LEU A 79 -7.40 -9.99 -22.27
CA LEU A 79 -6.82 -11.00 -23.19
C LEU A 79 -6.12 -10.30 -24.36
N VAL A 80 -4.79 -10.36 -24.42
CA VAL A 80 -3.97 -9.74 -25.46
C VAL A 80 -3.89 -10.67 -26.66
N ASP A 81 -3.46 -11.91 -26.43
CA ASP A 81 -3.21 -12.91 -27.47
C ASP A 81 -3.66 -14.30 -27.02
N ALA A 82 -4.06 -15.14 -27.96
CA ALA A 82 -4.39 -16.53 -27.69
C ALA A 82 -4.13 -17.38 -28.92
N VAL A 83 -3.48 -18.52 -28.73
CA VAL A 83 -3.14 -19.46 -29.79
C VAL A 83 -3.33 -20.89 -29.30
N VAL A 84 -3.70 -21.78 -30.21
CA VAL A 84 -3.73 -23.22 -30.02
C VAL A 84 -2.65 -23.82 -30.89
N LEU A 85 -1.78 -24.62 -30.26
CA LEU A 85 -0.68 -25.30 -30.92
C LEU A 85 -0.92 -26.80 -30.91
N ASP A 86 -0.65 -27.46 -32.03
CA ASP A 86 -0.66 -28.92 -32.12
C ASP A 86 0.64 -29.54 -31.56
N SER A 87 0.75 -30.87 -31.68
CA SER A 87 1.93 -31.67 -31.35
C SER A 87 3.20 -31.26 -32.12
N ASP A 88 3.07 -30.66 -33.30
CA ASP A 88 4.18 -30.26 -34.17
C ASP A 88 4.65 -28.81 -33.93
N ASN A 89 4.09 -28.15 -32.90
CA ASN A 89 4.30 -26.73 -32.57
C ASN A 89 3.74 -25.78 -33.65
N MET A 90 2.81 -26.24 -34.47
CA MET A 90 2.16 -25.40 -35.45
C MET A 90 0.93 -24.76 -34.80
N ILE A 91 0.75 -23.47 -35.05
CA ILE A 91 -0.44 -22.74 -34.63
C ILE A 91 -1.60 -23.17 -35.53
N VAL A 92 -2.57 -23.87 -34.96
CA VAL A 92 -3.75 -24.38 -35.70
C VAL A 92 -4.98 -23.49 -35.53
N ALA A 93 -5.03 -22.70 -34.46
CA ALA A 93 -6.04 -21.67 -34.26
C ALA A 93 -5.43 -20.50 -33.48
N ALA A 94 -5.89 -19.28 -33.76
CA ALA A 94 -5.34 -18.10 -33.13
C ALA A 94 -6.36 -16.96 -33.06
N LYS A 95 -6.30 -16.16 -31.99
CA LYS A 95 -7.04 -14.91 -31.89
C LYS A 95 -6.70 -13.96 -33.04
N ASN A 96 -5.42 -13.91 -33.43
CA ASN A 96 -4.98 -13.26 -34.67
C ASN A 96 -4.80 -14.33 -35.77
N PRO A 97 -5.71 -14.43 -36.75
CA PRO A 97 -5.67 -15.49 -37.78
C PRO A 97 -4.40 -15.48 -38.64
N SER A 98 -3.69 -14.35 -38.74
CA SER A 98 -2.42 -14.28 -39.49
C SER A 98 -1.29 -15.14 -38.89
N GLN A 99 -1.45 -15.59 -37.64
CA GLN A 99 -0.51 -16.50 -36.98
C GLN A 99 -0.72 -17.98 -37.33
N ILE A 100 -1.87 -18.34 -37.89
CA ILE A 100 -2.20 -19.73 -38.19
C ILE A 100 -1.23 -20.29 -39.24
N GLY A 101 -0.78 -21.53 -39.04
CA GLY A 101 0.21 -22.20 -39.87
C GLY A 101 1.66 -21.83 -39.55
N GLN A 102 1.90 -20.88 -38.65
CA GLN A 102 3.26 -20.59 -38.18
C GLN A 102 3.73 -21.64 -37.18
N GLN A 103 5.00 -22.02 -37.28
CA GLN A 103 5.62 -22.94 -36.35
C GLN A 103 6.35 -22.18 -35.23
N VAL A 104 6.04 -22.50 -33.99
CA VAL A 104 6.72 -21.95 -32.82
C VAL A 104 8.00 -22.72 -32.56
N ARG A 105 9.14 -22.03 -32.64
CA ARG A 105 10.50 -22.59 -32.47
C ARG A 105 11.21 -22.11 -31.21
N ASP A 106 10.47 -21.46 -30.32
CA ASP A 106 11.00 -20.94 -29.07
C ASP A 106 11.41 -22.09 -28.14
N ILE A 107 12.64 -22.05 -27.64
CA ILE A 107 13.17 -23.04 -26.69
C ILE A 107 12.37 -23.01 -25.38
N ALA A 108 11.95 -21.83 -24.93
CA ALA A 108 11.13 -21.69 -23.73
C ALA A 108 9.80 -22.43 -23.89
N TRP A 109 9.19 -22.34 -25.08
CA TRP A 109 7.97 -23.06 -25.41
C TRP A 109 8.14 -24.58 -25.35
N ILE A 110 9.24 -25.10 -25.90
CA ILE A 110 9.54 -26.55 -25.88
C ILE A 110 9.61 -27.06 -24.43
N LEU A 111 10.26 -26.30 -23.53
CA LEU A 111 10.37 -26.65 -22.11
C LEU A 111 9.03 -26.58 -21.37
N VAL A 112 8.17 -25.61 -21.71
CA VAL A 112 6.83 -25.49 -21.13
C VAL A 112 5.95 -26.67 -21.55
N ARG A 113 5.91 -26.97 -22.85
CA ARG A 113 5.21 -28.14 -23.40
C ARG A 113 5.61 -29.44 -22.71
N ALA A 114 6.91 -29.65 -22.53
CA ALA A 114 7.45 -30.91 -22.03
C ALA A 114 6.95 -31.27 -20.63
N GLN A 115 6.50 -30.28 -19.86
CA GLN A 115 5.91 -30.49 -18.53
C GLN A 115 4.52 -31.11 -18.60
N ASN A 116 3.82 -30.98 -19.73
CA ASN A 116 2.47 -31.49 -19.99
C ASN A 116 1.47 -31.17 -18.86
N GLN A 117 1.59 -29.98 -18.29
CA GLN A 117 0.79 -29.48 -17.17
C GLN A 117 0.48 -28.00 -17.40
N GLU A 118 -0.46 -27.46 -16.63
CA GLU A 118 -0.73 -26.02 -16.57
C GLU A 118 0.56 -25.29 -16.18
N VAL A 119 1.00 -24.34 -17.01
CA VAL A 119 2.15 -23.48 -16.71
C VAL A 119 1.71 -22.03 -16.78
N VAL A 120 1.97 -21.30 -15.69
CA VAL A 120 1.66 -19.88 -15.55
C VAL A 120 2.98 -19.12 -15.46
N SER A 121 3.17 -18.16 -16.36
CA SER A 121 4.37 -17.31 -16.41
C SER A 121 4.00 -15.84 -16.42
N ARG A 122 4.78 -15.03 -15.71
CA ARG A 122 4.62 -13.58 -15.61
C ARG A 122 5.81 -12.90 -16.26
N ASN A 123 5.57 -12.10 -17.29
CA ASN A 123 6.62 -11.37 -17.99
C ASN A 123 6.20 -9.91 -18.19
N PRO A 124 7.07 -8.93 -17.92
CA PRO A 124 6.79 -7.55 -18.30
C PRO A 124 6.83 -7.42 -19.83
N ASP A 125 5.90 -6.65 -20.39
CA ASP A 125 5.95 -6.24 -21.79
C ASP A 125 6.93 -5.07 -22.01
N GLN A 126 7.15 -4.68 -23.26
CA GLN A 126 7.93 -3.50 -23.67
C GLN A 126 7.43 -2.19 -23.04
N ALA A 127 6.14 -2.11 -22.73
CA ALA A 127 5.51 -0.99 -22.00
C ALA A 127 5.58 -1.13 -20.47
N ASN A 128 6.28 -2.14 -19.95
CA ASN A 128 6.37 -2.48 -18.53
C ASN A 128 5.00 -2.85 -17.89
N GLU A 129 4.03 -3.25 -18.71
CA GLU A 129 2.80 -3.90 -18.24
C GLU A 129 3.07 -5.36 -17.89
N LEU A 130 2.41 -5.87 -16.85
CA LEU A 130 2.59 -7.26 -16.44
C LEU A 130 1.74 -8.17 -17.34
N LEU A 131 2.38 -8.92 -18.23
CA LEU A 131 1.72 -9.96 -19.00
C LEU A 131 1.74 -11.27 -18.23
N LEU A 132 0.58 -11.91 -18.21
CA LEU A 132 0.38 -13.25 -17.70
C LEU A 132 0.15 -14.19 -18.87
N THR A 133 1.07 -15.10 -19.11
CA THR A 133 0.90 -16.17 -20.10
C THR A 133 0.57 -17.47 -19.38
N VAL A 134 -0.61 -18.02 -19.71
CA VAL A 134 -1.09 -19.31 -19.24
C VAL A 134 -1.00 -20.29 -20.39
N VAL A 135 -0.38 -21.44 -20.15
CA VAL A 135 -0.30 -22.55 -21.09
C VAL A 135 -0.99 -23.76 -20.49
N GLU A 136 -1.98 -24.27 -21.20
CA GLU A 136 -2.82 -25.37 -20.76
C GLU A 136 -2.80 -26.52 -21.78
N PRO A 137 -2.50 -27.76 -21.35
CA PRO A 137 -2.63 -28.91 -22.22
C PRO A 137 -4.11 -29.18 -22.50
N MET A 138 -4.45 -29.32 -23.78
CA MET A 138 -5.78 -29.68 -24.23
C MET A 138 -5.85 -31.19 -24.38
N LYS A 139 -6.74 -31.83 -23.61
CA LYS A 139 -6.83 -33.29 -23.55
C LYS A 139 -8.07 -33.82 -24.26
N ASP A 140 -7.91 -34.90 -24.98
CA ASP A 140 -9.00 -35.76 -25.45
C ASP A 140 -8.78 -37.17 -24.88
N GLN A 141 -9.76 -37.70 -24.15
CA GLN A 141 -9.66 -39.02 -23.50
C GLN A 141 -8.38 -39.23 -22.66
N ASP A 142 -7.92 -38.19 -21.96
CA ASP A 142 -6.69 -38.11 -21.15
C ASP A 142 -5.35 -38.05 -21.93
N GLU A 143 -5.39 -38.05 -23.25
CA GLU A 143 -4.23 -37.77 -24.10
C GLU A 143 -4.15 -36.28 -24.44
N THR A 144 -2.97 -35.68 -24.31
CA THR A 144 -2.75 -34.28 -24.71
C THR A 144 -2.62 -34.19 -26.23
N VAL A 145 -3.57 -33.54 -26.88
CA VAL A 145 -3.67 -33.44 -28.34
C VAL A 145 -3.22 -32.08 -28.87
N ALA A 146 -3.23 -31.07 -27.99
CA ALA A 146 -2.80 -29.70 -28.30
C ALA A 146 -2.48 -28.93 -27.02
N TRP A 147 -2.02 -27.70 -27.18
CA TRP A 147 -1.80 -26.77 -26.07
C TRP A 147 -2.44 -25.43 -26.39
N ALA A 148 -3.24 -24.92 -25.46
CA ALA A 148 -3.76 -23.57 -25.50
C ALA A 148 -2.78 -22.65 -24.78
N LYS A 149 -2.26 -21.63 -25.47
CA LYS A 149 -1.45 -20.57 -24.89
C LYS A 149 -2.25 -19.27 -24.95
N MET A 150 -2.55 -18.70 -23.79
CA MET A 150 -3.33 -17.48 -23.66
C MET A 150 -2.52 -16.45 -22.88
N THR A 151 -2.44 -15.23 -23.40
CA THR A 151 -1.66 -14.12 -22.83
C THR A 151 -2.60 -12.98 -22.45
N TYR A 152 -2.56 -12.59 -21.19
CA TYR A 152 -3.39 -11.55 -20.61
C TYR A 152 -2.54 -10.37 -20.13
N SER A 153 -3.00 -9.14 -20.30
CA SER A 153 -2.47 -7.96 -19.62
C SER A 153 -3.19 -7.83 -18.27
N LEU A 154 -2.41 -7.87 -17.19
CA LEU A 154 -2.91 -7.56 -15.86
C LEU A 154 -2.86 -6.04 -15.70
N ALA A 155 -4.01 -5.39 -15.82
CA ALA A 155 -4.12 -3.96 -15.58
C ALA A 155 -3.62 -3.62 -14.17
N GLN A 156 -2.73 -2.65 -14.07
CA GLN A 156 -2.37 -2.08 -12.78
C GLN A 156 -3.61 -1.34 -12.26
N PRO A 157 -4.13 -1.68 -11.06
CA PRO A 157 -5.22 -0.90 -10.50
C PRO A 157 -4.75 0.55 -10.36
N ASP A 158 -5.58 1.50 -10.78
CA ASP A 158 -5.35 2.94 -10.58
C ASP A 158 -5.47 3.23 -9.08
N VAL A 159 -4.41 2.91 -8.34
CA VAL A 159 -4.20 3.37 -6.98
C VAL A 159 -3.72 4.80 -7.11
N SER A 160 -4.67 5.69 -7.41
CA SER A 160 -4.52 7.13 -7.29
C SER A 160 -4.16 7.45 -5.83
N LEU A 161 -2.87 7.38 -5.52
CA LEU A 161 -2.29 7.93 -4.32
C LEU A 161 -2.50 9.44 -4.43
N LEU A 162 -3.52 9.98 -3.74
CA LEU A 162 -3.82 11.42 -3.74
C LEU A 162 -2.52 12.24 -3.67
N PRO A 163 -2.37 13.29 -4.50
CA PRO A 163 -1.15 14.09 -4.59
C PRO A 163 -0.66 14.53 -3.20
N PRO A 164 0.67 14.55 -2.95
CA PRO A 164 1.25 14.91 -1.66
C PRO A 164 0.74 16.24 -1.07
N VAL A 165 0.27 17.15 -1.92
CA VAL A 165 -0.18 18.50 -1.56
C VAL A 165 -1.55 18.52 -0.89
N GLU A 166 -2.50 17.66 -1.28
CA GLU A 166 -3.80 17.56 -0.61
C GLU A 166 -3.69 16.96 0.81
N ARG A 167 -2.69 16.09 1.03
CA ARG A 167 -2.45 15.43 2.32
C ARG A 167 -1.98 16.42 3.39
N LEU A 168 -1.18 17.41 3.00
CA LEU A 168 -0.73 18.47 3.91
C LEU A 168 -1.90 19.28 4.48
N LYS A 169 -2.95 19.48 3.68
CA LYS A 169 -4.15 20.22 4.07
C LYS A 169 -4.99 19.49 5.12
N ARG A 170 -5.06 18.15 5.08
CA ARG A 170 -5.86 17.36 6.02
C ARG A 170 -5.12 17.07 7.34
N THR A 171 -3.79 16.94 7.32
CA THR A 171 -2.99 16.75 8.56
C THR A 171 -2.73 18.06 9.30
N GLY A 172 -2.73 19.21 8.61
CA GLY A 172 -2.65 20.53 9.25
C GLY A 172 -3.82 20.84 10.21
N ILE A 173 -5.00 20.25 9.99
CA ILE A 173 -6.21 20.49 10.79
C ILE A 173 -6.11 19.93 12.22
N LEU A 174 -5.27 18.92 12.48
CA LEU A 174 -5.11 18.35 13.82
C LEU A 174 -3.92 18.92 14.60
N ILE A 175 -2.84 19.30 13.92
CA ILE A 175 -1.61 19.78 14.56
C ILE A 175 -1.74 21.25 15.00
N VAL A 176 -2.40 22.09 14.19
CA VAL A 176 -2.58 23.52 14.47
C VAL A 176 -3.37 23.78 15.77
N PRO A 177 -4.53 23.15 16.03
CA PRO A 177 -5.27 23.42 17.27
C PRO A 177 -4.53 22.92 18.51
N LEU A 178 -3.82 21.79 18.43
CA LEU A 178 -3.06 21.25 19.56
C LEU A 178 -1.86 22.15 19.93
N ALA A 179 -1.16 22.68 18.94
CA ALA A 179 -0.08 23.66 19.16
C ALA A 179 -0.60 24.97 19.75
N LEU A 180 -1.76 25.45 19.29
CA LEU A 180 -2.41 26.65 19.82
C LEU A 180 -2.83 26.47 21.28
N LEU A 181 -3.40 25.31 21.62
CA LEU A 181 -3.85 25.01 22.99
C LEU A 181 -2.68 24.94 23.96
N LEU A 182 -1.56 24.34 23.55
CA LEU A 182 -0.34 24.30 24.36
C LEU A 182 0.27 25.70 24.55
N PHE A 183 0.26 26.55 23.51
CA PHE A 183 0.78 27.91 23.59
C PHE A 183 -0.05 28.79 24.54
N VAL A 184 -1.38 28.71 24.45
CA VAL A 184 -2.30 29.43 25.35
C VAL A 184 -2.15 28.93 26.79
N GLY A 185 -2.06 27.61 26.99
CA GLY A 185 -1.83 27.03 28.31
C GLY A 185 -0.53 27.50 28.97
N THR A 186 0.56 27.63 28.21
CA THR A 186 1.82 28.16 28.74
C THR A 186 1.75 29.64 29.11
N LEU A 187 1.04 30.47 28.34
CA LEU A 187 0.86 31.90 28.66
C LEU A 187 0.03 32.11 29.93
N ILE A 188 -1.03 31.31 30.11
CA ILE A 188 -1.85 31.36 31.32
C ILE A 188 -1.04 30.88 32.53
N GLY A 189 -0.28 29.79 32.38
CA GLY A 189 0.54 29.24 33.45
C GLY A 189 1.61 30.21 33.96
N VAL A 190 2.33 30.90 33.06
CA VAL A 190 3.35 31.90 33.45
C VAL A 190 2.70 33.06 34.21
N ARG A 191 1.54 33.54 33.73
CA ARG A 191 0.81 34.64 34.37
C ARG A 191 0.24 34.26 35.73
N TRP A 192 -0.10 33.00 35.95
CA TRP A 192 -0.60 32.51 37.24
C TRP A 192 0.53 32.31 38.27
N VAL A 193 1.71 31.90 37.80
CA VAL A 193 2.92 31.80 38.63
C VAL A 193 3.39 33.18 39.10
N GLU A 194 3.35 34.20 38.24
CA GLU A 194 3.64 35.59 38.64
C GLU A 194 2.67 36.09 39.72
N HIS A 195 1.39 35.72 39.62
CA HIS A 195 0.38 36.13 40.61
C HIS A 195 0.57 35.47 41.99
N GLN A 196 1.05 34.22 42.04
CA GLN A 196 1.38 33.56 43.31
C GLN A 196 2.67 34.08 43.94
N GLN A 197 3.61 34.57 43.14
CA GLN A 197 4.84 35.15 43.64
C GLN A 197 4.56 36.47 44.38
N GLN A 198 3.64 37.28 43.84
CA GLN A 198 3.23 38.56 44.41
C GLN A 198 2.55 38.41 45.78
N GLU A 199 1.65 37.44 45.96
CA GLU A 199 1.01 37.18 47.27
C GLU A 199 2.01 36.70 48.33
N ARG A 200 3.08 35.99 47.92
CA ARG A 200 4.10 35.46 48.83
C ARG A 200 5.08 36.54 49.31
N ASP A 201 5.32 37.55 48.48
CA ASP A 201 6.15 38.70 48.83
C ASP A 201 5.38 39.70 49.73
N ASP A 202 4.04 39.81 49.58
CA ASP A 202 3.19 40.62 50.47
C ASP A 202 3.04 40.00 51.88
N ASP A 203 2.96 38.67 52.00
CA ASP A 203 2.88 37.99 53.30
C ASP A 203 4.20 38.03 54.09
N THR A 204 5.33 38.13 53.39
CA THR A 204 6.65 38.25 54.03
C THR A 204 6.95 39.68 54.46
N ALA A 205 6.49 40.68 53.73
CA ALA A 205 6.58 42.08 54.13
C ALA A 205 5.76 42.40 55.41
N PHE A 206 4.64 41.72 55.64
CA PHE A 206 3.83 41.87 56.85
C PHE A 206 4.41 41.20 58.10
N SER A 207 5.31 40.23 57.95
CA SER A 207 5.92 39.51 59.09
C SER A 207 7.10 40.27 59.70
N ASP A 208 7.78 41.12 58.92
CA ASP A 208 8.94 41.89 59.40
C ASP A 208 8.54 43.11 60.26
N GLU A 209 7.31 43.65 60.11
CA GLU A 209 6.83 44.78 60.94
C GLU A 209 6.32 44.35 62.32
N GLU A 210 5.99 43.06 62.54
CA GLU A 210 5.44 42.59 63.82
C GLU A 210 6.51 42.10 64.83
N GLU A 211 7.75 41.86 64.39
CA GLU A 211 8.87 41.47 65.27
C GLU A 211 9.64 42.65 65.90
N GLU A 212 9.50 43.89 65.39
CA GLU A 212 10.18 45.09 65.93
C GLU A 212 9.35 45.82 67.02
N ASN A 213 8.44 45.16 67.73
CA ASN A 213 7.67 45.78 68.82
C ASN A 213 7.47 44.89 70.05
N LYS A 214 8.48 44.12 70.45
CA LYS A 214 8.51 43.47 71.78
C LYS A 214 9.90 43.52 72.42
N THR A 215 10.26 44.69 72.95
CA THR A 215 11.30 44.78 73.98
C THR A 215 10.63 44.91 75.36
N PRO A 216 10.69 43.91 76.26
CA PRO A 216 10.22 44.09 77.62
C PRO A 216 11.26 44.85 78.44
N ALA A 217 10.81 45.96 79.02
CA ALA A 217 11.50 46.68 80.07
C ALA A 217 11.57 45.88 81.39
N VAL A 218 12.49 46.35 82.26
CA VAL A 218 12.47 46.25 83.74
C VAL A 218 13.38 45.18 84.40
N ARG A 219 14.54 45.63 84.94
CA ARG A 219 14.83 45.75 86.40
C ARG A 219 16.30 46.19 86.61
N ARG A 220 16.55 47.46 86.90
CA ARG A 220 16.70 48.09 88.24
C ARG A 220 17.94 47.66 89.05
N LEU A 221 18.87 48.62 89.13
CA LEU A 221 19.47 49.21 90.34
C LEU A 221 20.27 48.32 91.30
N LYS A 222 21.59 48.58 91.38
CA LYS A 222 22.32 48.74 92.66
C LYS A 222 23.68 49.42 92.48
N LYS A 223 23.79 50.67 92.96
CA LYS A 223 24.96 51.47 93.39
C LYS A 223 24.37 52.88 93.69
N ALA A 224 24.60 53.59 94.80
CA ALA A 224 25.71 53.72 95.73
C ALA A 224 25.18 53.75 97.19
N SER A 225 25.94 53.47 98.25
CA SER A 225 26.89 54.36 98.99
C SER A 225 26.52 55.83 99.06
#